data_AF-A0AA47ESB7-F1
#
_entry.id   AF-A0AA47ESB7-F1
#
_cell.length_a   1.000
_cell.length_b   1.000
_cell.length_c   1.000
_cell.angle_alpha   90.00
_cell.angle_beta   90.00
_cell.angle_gamma   90.00
#
_symmetry.space_group_name_H-M   'P 1'
#
loop_
_entity.id
_entity.type
_entity.pdbx_description
1 polymer ?
#
loop_
_entity_poly.entity_id
_entity_poly.type
_entity_poly.pdbx_seq_one_letter_code
_entity_poly.pdbx_strand_id
1 'polypeptide(L)'
;MSSSPSTIVAIASAAGTGGIGIVRLSGPQAAQIAAALGLATFKPRHAHYARFRDAQGEVIDDGIALWFPAPHSFTGEDVVELQGHGSPVLLRQVVARCIALGARQARAGEFSERAFLNGKLDLAQAEAIADLIAAGDLRAARAARRSLDGVFSRRVDAVSDSLTRLRIHVEAAIDFADEPLDTLGGTQVRDGLTQARSLLAQLLRDAERGRKLRDGLHAVLIGPPNAGKSSLLNALAGSERAIVTDVAGTTRDTLQETIQLDGFELTLVDTAGLRDGGDAIEREGMRRARAELQRADLALIVLDARDPQTARAAIGDAIDAVPRQLWIHNKCDLLLDALKLDSDAIAVSAVTGQGLEQLHVRLRELALGDGMESVEGEFSARTRHVEALRRAEQHADAADLELGFEQLELAAEELRLAHEALGDITGKLSADELLGKIFSSFCIGK
;
A
#
# COMPACT_ATOMS: atom_id res chain seq x y z
N MET A 1 -0.61 -3.12 -35.67
CA MET A 1 -2.01 -3.48 -36.00
C MET A 1 -2.78 -3.42 -34.68
N SER A 2 -3.62 -2.40 -34.47
CA SER A 2 -4.38 -2.32 -33.21
C SER A 2 -5.41 -3.45 -33.20
N SER A 3 -5.20 -4.45 -32.34
CA SER A 3 -6.21 -5.46 -32.07
C SER A 3 -7.46 -4.73 -31.58
N SER A 4 -8.59 -4.94 -32.24
CA SER A 4 -9.88 -4.47 -31.72
C SER A 4 -10.01 -4.90 -30.25
N PRO A 5 -10.39 -3.99 -29.33
CA PRO A 5 -10.36 -4.29 -27.90
C PRO A 5 -11.29 -5.46 -27.59
N SER A 6 -10.73 -6.55 -27.08
CA SER A 6 -11.50 -7.76 -26.71
C SER A 6 -12.41 -7.49 -25.52
N THR A 7 -13.63 -8.06 -25.52
CA THR A 7 -14.49 -8.06 -24.32
C THR A 7 -13.98 -9.06 -23.30
N ILE A 8 -13.84 -8.63 -22.05
CA ILE A 8 -13.40 -9.47 -20.94
C ILE A 8 -14.53 -9.81 -19.99
N VAL A 9 -14.41 -10.95 -19.30
CA VAL A 9 -15.34 -11.41 -18.28
C VAL A 9 -14.61 -11.95 -17.05
N ALA A 10 -15.13 -11.70 -15.85
CA ALA A 10 -14.71 -12.35 -14.62
C ALA A 10 -15.82 -12.36 -13.56
N ILE A 11 -15.66 -13.22 -12.54
CA ILE A 11 -16.42 -13.11 -11.30
C ILE A 11 -15.84 -11.92 -10.51
N ALA A 12 -16.69 -10.97 -10.13
CA ALA A 12 -16.33 -9.74 -9.43
C ALA A 12 -16.66 -9.76 -7.92
N SER A 13 -17.36 -10.80 -7.46
CA SER A 13 -17.62 -11.05 -6.03
C SER A 13 -16.53 -11.91 -5.41
N ALA A 14 -16.35 -11.80 -4.09
CA ALA A 14 -15.41 -12.62 -3.34
C ALA A 14 -15.61 -14.13 -3.57
N ALA A 15 -14.53 -14.90 -3.50
CA ALA A 15 -14.59 -16.34 -3.59
C ALA A 15 -15.35 -16.95 -2.41
N GLY A 16 -16.12 -18.01 -2.67
CA GLY A 16 -16.92 -18.71 -1.66
C GLY A 16 -18.40 -18.71 -1.99
N THR A 17 -19.20 -19.21 -1.06
CA THR A 17 -20.66 -19.21 -1.15
C THR A 17 -21.23 -17.94 -0.53
N GLY A 18 -22.16 -17.29 -1.23
CA GLY A 18 -22.85 -16.10 -0.74
C GLY A 18 -24.29 -16.02 -1.27
N GLY A 19 -25.06 -15.06 -0.75
CA GLY A 19 -26.42 -14.82 -1.23
C GLY A 19 -26.45 -14.34 -2.69
N ILE A 20 -25.49 -13.51 -3.09
CA ILE A 20 -25.38 -12.93 -4.44
C ILE A 20 -23.94 -13.10 -4.94
N GLY A 21 -23.80 -13.41 -6.23
CA GLY A 21 -22.54 -13.38 -6.95
C GLY A 21 -22.64 -12.52 -8.20
N ILE A 22 -21.54 -11.85 -8.55
CA ILE A 22 -21.50 -10.90 -9.67
C ILE A 22 -20.53 -11.40 -10.73
N VAL A 23 -20.99 -11.49 -11.98
CA VAL A 23 -20.14 -11.69 -13.17
C VAL A 23 -20.11 -10.38 -13.95
N ARG A 24 -18.93 -9.82 -14.16
CA ARG A 24 -18.74 -8.53 -14.84
C ARG A 24 -18.15 -8.74 -16.23
N LEU A 25 -18.76 -8.11 -17.23
CA LEU A 25 -18.28 -7.98 -18.60
C LEU A 25 -17.78 -6.56 -18.86
N SER A 26 -16.73 -6.39 -19.66
CA SER A 26 -16.25 -5.08 -20.10
C SER A 26 -15.68 -5.14 -21.52
N GLY A 27 -16.09 -4.21 -22.39
CA GLY A 27 -15.61 -4.09 -23.78
C GLY A 27 -16.75 -4.04 -24.81
N PRO A 28 -16.43 -3.94 -26.11
CA PRO A 28 -17.39 -3.60 -27.16
C PRO A 28 -18.53 -4.61 -27.37
N GLN A 29 -18.35 -5.88 -27.00
CA GLN A 29 -19.35 -6.94 -27.11
C GLN A 29 -20.15 -7.17 -25.82
N ALA A 30 -19.92 -6.41 -24.74
CA ALA A 30 -20.53 -6.68 -23.43
C ALA A 30 -22.07 -6.72 -23.48
N ALA A 31 -22.70 -5.73 -24.13
CA ALA A 31 -24.15 -5.68 -24.28
C ALA A 31 -24.69 -6.80 -25.19
N GLN A 32 -23.98 -7.14 -26.27
CA GLN A 32 -24.37 -8.22 -27.18
C GLN A 32 -24.34 -9.59 -26.48
N ILE A 33 -23.29 -9.86 -25.71
CA ILE A 33 -23.15 -11.10 -24.93
C ILE A 33 -24.27 -11.20 -23.89
N ALA A 34 -24.57 -10.10 -23.19
CA ALA A 34 -25.65 -10.05 -22.22
C ALA A 34 -27.02 -10.33 -22.88
N ALA A 35 -27.25 -9.81 -24.08
CA ALA A 35 -28.50 -10.05 -24.81
C ALA A 35 -28.67 -11.53 -25.16
N ALA A 36 -27.59 -12.16 -25.65
CA ALA A 36 -27.57 -13.59 -25.98
C ALA A 36 -27.72 -14.51 -24.74
N LEU A 37 -27.40 -14.01 -23.54
CA LEU A 37 -27.61 -14.71 -22.27
C LEU A 37 -29.06 -14.68 -21.78
N GLY A 38 -29.91 -13.78 -22.30
CA GLY A 38 -31.32 -13.69 -21.93
C GLY A 38 -31.82 -12.30 -21.54
N LEU A 39 -31.04 -11.24 -21.77
CA LEU A 39 -31.47 -9.86 -21.52
C LEU A 39 -32.05 -9.20 -22.78
N ALA A 40 -33.38 -9.15 -22.87
CA ALA A 40 -34.07 -8.60 -24.04
C ALA A 40 -34.02 -7.06 -24.12
N THR A 41 -34.07 -6.37 -22.99
CA THR A 41 -34.12 -4.90 -22.92
C THR A 41 -33.14 -4.36 -21.89
N PHE A 42 -32.38 -3.34 -22.28
CA PHE A 42 -31.46 -2.65 -21.39
C PHE A 42 -31.83 -1.17 -21.32
N LYS A 43 -32.12 -0.69 -20.12
CA LYS A 43 -32.05 0.74 -19.81
C LYS A 43 -30.74 0.99 -19.04
N PRO A 44 -29.88 1.93 -19.47
CA PRO A 44 -28.63 2.24 -18.78
C PRO A 44 -28.85 2.46 -17.29
N ARG A 45 -28.05 1.79 -16.44
CA ARG A 45 -28.05 1.94 -14.96
C ARG A 45 -29.39 1.62 -14.28
N HIS A 46 -30.22 0.78 -14.90
CA HIS A 46 -31.39 0.18 -14.28
C HIS A 46 -31.18 -1.32 -14.12
N ALA A 47 -31.71 -1.89 -13.03
CA ALA A 47 -31.74 -3.33 -12.83
C ALA A 47 -32.86 -3.94 -13.68
N HIS A 48 -32.52 -4.99 -14.44
CA HIS A 48 -33.47 -5.77 -15.24
C HIS A 48 -33.41 -7.21 -14.77
N TYR A 49 -34.57 -7.80 -14.47
CA TYR A 49 -34.64 -9.23 -14.22
C TYR A 49 -34.28 -10.00 -15.48
N ALA A 50 -33.47 -11.06 -15.33
CA ALA A 50 -33.02 -11.89 -16.42
C ALA A 50 -32.90 -13.35 -15.99
N ARG A 51 -33.21 -14.26 -16.91
CA ARG A 51 -32.86 -15.67 -16.78
C ARG A 51 -31.62 -15.91 -17.62
N PHE A 52 -30.52 -16.24 -16.99
CA PHE A 52 -29.26 -16.54 -17.68
C PHE A 52 -29.36 -17.93 -18.29
N ARG A 53 -29.16 -18.05 -19.60
CA ARG A 53 -29.36 -19.30 -20.34
C ARG A 53 -28.08 -19.84 -20.94
N ASP A 54 -27.98 -21.17 -21.02
CA ASP A 54 -26.88 -21.86 -21.68
C ASP A 54 -27.01 -21.85 -23.23
N ALA A 55 -26.25 -22.70 -23.92
CA ALA A 55 -26.30 -22.80 -25.38
C ALA A 55 -27.55 -23.52 -25.90
N GLN A 56 -28.16 -24.36 -25.06
CA GLN A 56 -29.33 -25.17 -25.35
C GLN A 56 -30.63 -24.44 -24.99
N GLY A 57 -30.54 -23.32 -24.26
CA GLY A 57 -31.66 -22.51 -23.81
C GLY A 57 -32.14 -22.86 -22.40
N GLU A 58 -31.49 -23.81 -21.73
CA GLU A 58 -31.76 -24.15 -20.33
C GLU A 58 -31.31 -23.03 -19.41
N VAL A 59 -32.04 -22.86 -18.30
CA VAL A 59 -31.74 -21.80 -17.33
C VAL A 59 -30.56 -22.24 -16.47
N ILE A 60 -29.48 -21.45 -16.51
CA ILE A 60 -28.35 -21.56 -15.59
C ILE A 60 -28.75 -20.98 -14.24
N ASP A 61 -29.30 -19.77 -14.23
CA ASP A 61 -29.68 -19.06 -13.02
C ASP A 61 -30.68 -17.92 -13.31
N ASP A 62 -31.40 -17.49 -12.26
CA ASP A 62 -32.29 -16.34 -12.24
C ASP A 62 -31.63 -15.18 -11.48
N GLY A 63 -31.64 -13.98 -12.06
CA GLY A 63 -30.94 -12.85 -11.45
C GLY A 63 -31.35 -11.50 -12.00
N ILE A 64 -30.51 -10.50 -11.74
CA ILE A 64 -30.63 -9.16 -12.33
C ILE A 64 -29.40 -8.83 -13.14
N ALA A 65 -29.55 -7.98 -14.14
CA ALA A 65 -28.41 -7.37 -14.82
C ALA A 65 -28.49 -5.86 -14.85
N LEU A 66 -27.31 -5.24 -14.84
CA LEU A 66 -27.12 -3.81 -15.01
C LEU A 66 -26.20 -3.55 -16.19
N TRP A 67 -26.54 -2.57 -17.00
CA TRP A 67 -25.71 -2.12 -18.12
C TRP A 67 -25.24 -0.69 -17.90
N PHE A 68 -23.94 -0.47 -18.09
CA PHE A 68 -23.27 0.81 -17.99
C PHE A 68 -22.64 1.11 -19.37
N PRO A 69 -23.29 1.90 -20.23
CA PRO A 69 -22.71 2.28 -21.51
C PRO A 69 -21.46 3.14 -21.34
N ALA A 70 -20.50 2.99 -22.27
CA ALA A 70 -19.37 3.88 -22.39
C ALA A 70 -19.83 5.35 -22.60
N PRO A 71 -19.09 6.36 -22.11
CA PRO A 71 -17.90 6.30 -21.26
C PRO A 71 -18.23 6.24 -19.75
N HIS A 72 -19.50 5.99 -19.42
CA HIS A 72 -20.11 6.20 -18.11
C HIS A 72 -20.12 4.93 -17.25
N SER A 73 -19.01 4.19 -17.29
CA SER A 73 -18.78 2.93 -16.56
C SER A 73 -17.47 2.99 -15.76
N PHE A 74 -17.17 1.93 -15.01
CA PHE A 74 -15.92 1.78 -14.26
C PHE A 74 -14.69 1.78 -15.18
N THR A 75 -14.70 0.99 -16.25
CA THR A 75 -13.56 0.89 -17.17
C THR A 75 -13.54 1.99 -18.22
N GLY A 76 -14.62 2.76 -18.39
CA GLY A 76 -14.80 3.69 -19.51
C GLY A 76 -15.31 3.01 -20.80
N GLU A 77 -15.41 1.68 -20.83
CA GLU A 77 -16.01 0.91 -21.93
C GLU A 77 -17.46 0.54 -21.61
N ASP A 78 -18.14 -0.16 -22.52
CA ASP A 78 -19.40 -0.81 -22.19
C ASP A 78 -19.18 -1.89 -21.12
N VAL A 79 -19.93 -1.82 -20.02
CA VAL A 79 -19.86 -2.77 -18.91
C VAL A 79 -21.24 -3.35 -18.64
N VAL A 80 -21.31 -4.66 -18.44
CA VAL A 80 -22.52 -5.35 -17.96
C VAL A 80 -22.17 -6.11 -16.69
N GLU A 81 -23.02 -5.99 -15.67
CA GLU A 81 -22.95 -6.80 -14.46
C GLU A 81 -24.14 -7.75 -14.42
N LEU A 82 -23.86 -9.04 -14.34
CA LEU A 82 -24.83 -10.12 -14.17
C LEU A 82 -24.79 -10.55 -12.71
N GLN A 83 -25.87 -10.32 -11.96
CA GLN A 83 -25.96 -10.63 -10.54
C GLN A 83 -26.94 -11.79 -10.35
N GLY A 84 -26.42 -12.96 -9.97
CA GLY A 84 -27.19 -14.17 -9.71
C GLY A 84 -26.94 -14.67 -8.29
N HIS A 85 -27.32 -15.92 -8.02
CA HIS A 85 -27.01 -16.58 -6.76
C HIS A 85 -25.51 -16.77 -6.60
N GLY A 86 -24.99 -16.54 -5.39
CA GLY A 86 -23.56 -16.66 -5.08
C GLY A 86 -23.04 -18.10 -5.00
N SER A 87 -23.49 -18.98 -5.88
CA SER A 87 -22.99 -20.35 -6.03
C SER A 87 -21.77 -20.36 -6.96
N PRO A 88 -20.58 -20.81 -6.50
CA PRO A 88 -19.39 -20.86 -7.35
C PRO A 88 -19.57 -21.67 -8.64
N VAL A 89 -20.42 -22.69 -8.62
CA VAL A 89 -20.69 -23.52 -9.81
C VAL A 89 -21.50 -22.73 -10.84
N LEU A 90 -22.56 -22.04 -10.41
CA LEU A 90 -23.41 -21.25 -11.30
C LEU A 90 -22.65 -20.07 -11.89
N LEU A 91 -21.88 -19.33 -11.07
CA LEU A 91 -21.07 -18.21 -11.55
C LEU A 91 -20.03 -18.65 -12.60
N ARG A 92 -19.39 -19.81 -12.39
CA ARG A 92 -18.48 -20.40 -13.39
C ARG A 92 -19.20 -20.80 -14.69
N GLN A 93 -20.42 -21.30 -14.61
CA GLN A 93 -21.23 -21.59 -15.81
C GLN A 93 -21.60 -20.32 -16.57
N VAL A 94 -22.00 -19.25 -15.87
CA VAL A 94 -22.27 -17.94 -16.50
C VAL A 94 -21.01 -17.39 -17.19
N VAL A 95 -19.85 -17.44 -16.51
CA VAL A 95 -18.56 -17.04 -17.12
C VAL A 95 -18.23 -17.88 -18.36
N ALA A 96 -18.34 -19.21 -18.26
CA ALA A 96 -18.08 -20.11 -19.38
C ALA A 96 -19.01 -19.80 -20.56
N ARG A 97 -20.27 -19.47 -20.29
CA ARG A 97 -21.23 -19.06 -21.30
C ARG A 97 -20.85 -17.72 -21.95
N CYS A 98 -20.43 -16.72 -21.17
CA CYS A 98 -19.90 -15.47 -21.71
C CYS A 98 -18.70 -15.71 -22.63
N ILE A 99 -17.78 -16.60 -22.25
CA ILE A 99 -16.60 -16.94 -23.06
C ILE A 99 -17.02 -17.59 -24.38
N ALA A 100 -17.96 -18.55 -24.33
CA ALA A 100 -18.51 -19.18 -25.52
C ALA A 100 -19.22 -18.19 -26.47
N LEU A 101 -19.67 -17.04 -25.95
CA LEU A 101 -20.31 -15.95 -26.70
C LEU A 101 -19.34 -14.88 -27.21
N GLY A 102 -18.04 -15.02 -26.97
CA GLY A 102 -16.99 -14.13 -27.51
C GLY A 102 -16.19 -13.34 -26.48
N ALA A 103 -16.51 -13.44 -25.18
CA ALA A 103 -15.66 -12.85 -24.15
C ALA A 103 -14.36 -13.65 -23.95
N ARG A 104 -13.33 -12.98 -23.44
CA ARG A 104 -12.11 -13.62 -22.91
C ARG A 104 -12.12 -13.53 -21.39
N GLN A 105 -11.57 -14.53 -20.70
CA GLN A 105 -11.31 -14.41 -19.27
C GLN A 105 -10.40 -13.20 -18.98
N ALA A 106 -10.81 -12.33 -18.06
CA ALA A 106 -10.00 -11.18 -17.65
C ALA A 106 -8.72 -11.63 -16.92
N ARG A 107 -7.63 -10.90 -17.12
CA ARG A 107 -6.41 -11.00 -16.29
C ARG A 107 -6.65 -10.31 -14.93
N ALA A 108 -5.79 -10.60 -13.96
CA ALA A 108 -5.80 -9.90 -12.68
C ALA A 108 -5.63 -8.39 -12.89
N GLY A 109 -6.47 -7.59 -12.24
CA GLY A 109 -6.42 -6.13 -12.36
C GLY A 109 -6.88 -5.56 -13.71
N GLU A 110 -7.23 -6.38 -14.71
CA GLU A 110 -7.47 -5.90 -16.08
C GLU A 110 -8.62 -4.88 -16.18
N PHE A 111 -9.65 -4.97 -15.32
CA PHE A 111 -10.71 -3.94 -15.28
C PHE A 111 -10.17 -2.58 -14.80
N SER A 112 -9.34 -2.57 -13.76
CA SER A 112 -8.71 -1.33 -13.25
C SER A 112 -7.64 -0.80 -14.21
N GLU A 113 -6.88 -1.70 -14.86
CA GLU A 113 -5.94 -1.37 -15.93
C GLU A 113 -6.66 -0.64 -17.07
N ARG A 114 -7.80 -1.14 -17.53
CA ARG A 114 -8.60 -0.47 -18.57
C ARG A 114 -9.19 0.85 -18.10
N ALA A 115 -9.60 0.95 -16.85
CA ALA A 115 -10.04 2.23 -16.27
C ALA A 115 -8.91 3.27 -16.31
N PHE A 116 -7.68 2.87 -16.00
CA PHE A 116 -6.49 3.71 -16.12
C PHE A 116 -6.21 4.11 -17.58
N LEU A 117 -6.15 3.14 -18.49
CA LEU A 117 -5.90 3.39 -19.92
C LEU A 117 -6.95 4.30 -20.57
N ASN A 118 -8.19 4.25 -20.11
CA ASN A 118 -9.28 5.10 -20.59
C ASN A 118 -9.41 6.42 -19.81
N GLY A 119 -8.41 6.78 -18.98
CA GLY A 119 -8.37 8.05 -18.24
C GLY A 119 -9.46 8.20 -17.18
N LYS A 120 -10.06 7.10 -16.71
CA LYS A 120 -11.05 7.11 -15.62
C LYS A 120 -10.40 7.29 -14.25
N LEU A 121 -9.18 6.79 -14.13
CA LEU A 121 -8.36 6.79 -12.92
C LEU A 121 -6.91 7.05 -13.35
N ASP A 122 -6.12 7.66 -12.48
CA ASP A 122 -4.66 7.56 -12.58
C ASP A 122 -4.13 6.28 -11.91
N LEU A 123 -2.83 6.05 -12.01
CA LEU A 123 -2.20 4.83 -11.50
C LEU A 123 -2.29 4.72 -9.97
N ALA A 124 -2.14 5.84 -9.24
CA ALA A 124 -2.22 5.86 -7.79
C ALA A 124 -3.66 5.60 -7.31
N GLN A 125 -4.66 6.10 -8.01
CA GLN A 125 -6.07 5.81 -7.76
C GLN A 125 -6.42 4.34 -8.03
N ALA A 126 -5.90 3.76 -9.13
CA ALA A 126 -6.10 2.35 -9.43
C ALA A 126 -5.53 1.44 -8.34
N GLU A 127 -4.37 1.79 -7.79
CA GLU A 127 -3.75 1.10 -6.66
C GLU A 127 -4.53 1.27 -5.35
N ALA A 128 -5.12 2.44 -5.14
CA ALA A 128 -5.94 2.72 -3.95
C ALA A 128 -7.21 1.86 -3.90
N ILE A 129 -7.71 1.35 -5.03
CA ILE A 129 -8.81 0.37 -5.05
C ILE A 129 -8.41 -0.91 -4.29
N ALA A 130 -7.21 -1.43 -4.58
CA ALA A 130 -6.73 -2.63 -3.91
C ALA A 130 -6.55 -2.40 -2.40
N ASP A 131 -6.07 -1.22 -2.03
CA ASP A 131 -5.87 -0.84 -0.63
C ASP A 131 -7.20 -0.72 0.11
N LEU A 132 -8.22 -0.16 -0.54
CA LEU A 132 -9.55 -0.02 0.03
C LEU A 132 -10.22 -1.38 0.27
N ILE A 133 -10.01 -2.33 -0.65
CA ILE A 133 -10.53 -3.71 -0.51
C ILE A 133 -9.78 -4.48 0.58
N ALA A 134 -8.47 -4.26 0.70
CA ALA A 134 -7.62 -4.96 1.66
C ALA A 134 -7.61 -4.33 3.07
N ALA A 135 -8.17 -3.14 3.24
CA ALA A 135 -8.11 -2.39 4.50
C ALA A 135 -8.68 -3.22 5.67
N GLY A 136 -7.83 -3.50 6.67
CA GLY A 136 -8.20 -4.19 7.91
C GLY A 136 -8.86 -3.28 8.95
N ASP A 137 -8.74 -1.96 8.80
CA ASP A 137 -9.26 -0.97 9.74
C ASP A 137 -9.86 0.27 9.05
N LEU A 138 -10.58 1.08 9.85
CA LEU A 138 -11.32 2.24 9.36
C LEU A 138 -10.41 3.40 8.91
N ARG A 139 -9.23 3.58 9.51
CA ARG A 139 -8.27 4.62 9.12
C ARG A 139 -7.60 4.26 7.80
N ALA A 140 -7.12 3.03 7.63
CA ALA A 140 -6.58 2.54 6.36
C ALA A 140 -7.63 2.66 5.24
N ALA A 141 -8.89 2.28 5.51
CA ALA A 141 -9.98 2.43 4.55
C ALA A 141 -10.22 3.90 4.16
N ARG A 142 -10.19 4.83 5.12
CA ARG A 142 -10.33 6.28 4.86
C ARG A 142 -9.15 6.83 4.06
N ALA A 143 -7.93 6.43 4.39
CA ALA A 143 -6.72 6.82 3.68
C ALA A 143 -6.75 6.32 2.22
N ALA A 144 -7.10 5.05 2.01
CA ALA A 144 -7.29 4.47 0.68
C ALA A 144 -8.41 5.18 -0.09
N ARG A 145 -9.53 5.49 0.55
CA ARG A 145 -10.64 6.24 -0.07
C ARG A 145 -10.19 7.62 -0.54
N ARG A 146 -9.38 8.34 0.22
CA ARG A 146 -8.87 9.65 -0.17
C ARG A 146 -7.89 9.59 -1.34
N SER A 147 -7.02 8.57 -1.37
CA SER A 147 -6.18 8.31 -2.54
C SER A 147 -7.05 8.02 -3.76
N LEU A 148 -8.12 7.22 -3.62
CA LEU A 148 -9.08 6.95 -4.69
C LEU A 148 -9.84 8.20 -5.16
N ASP A 149 -10.20 9.10 -4.24
CA ASP A 149 -10.79 10.42 -4.54
C ASP A 149 -9.76 11.40 -5.16
N GLY A 150 -8.52 10.95 -5.39
CA GLY A 150 -7.47 11.69 -6.09
C GLY A 150 -6.74 12.72 -5.22
N VAL A 151 -6.88 12.67 -3.89
CA VAL A 151 -6.22 13.64 -2.99
C VAL A 151 -4.70 13.56 -3.13
N PHE A 152 -4.14 12.35 -3.12
CA PHE A 152 -2.70 12.14 -3.28
C PHE A 152 -2.21 12.65 -4.64
N SER A 153 -2.89 12.25 -5.72
CA SER A 153 -2.55 12.65 -7.09
C SER A 153 -2.57 14.16 -7.28
N ARG A 154 -3.58 14.86 -6.76
CA ARG A 154 -3.64 16.34 -6.82
C ARG A 154 -2.46 17.01 -6.12
N ARG A 155 -1.98 16.43 -5.01
CA ARG A 155 -0.81 16.97 -4.30
C ARG A 155 0.49 16.73 -5.07
N VAL A 156 0.64 15.55 -5.68
CA VAL A 156 1.78 15.23 -6.58
C VAL A 156 1.76 16.17 -7.78
N ASP A 157 0.60 16.33 -8.42
CA ASP A 157 0.40 17.22 -9.57
C ASP A 157 0.74 18.67 -9.22
N ALA A 158 0.34 19.17 -8.03
CA ALA A 158 0.67 20.52 -7.61
C ALA A 158 2.19 20.77 -7.49
N VAL A 159 2.95 19.80 -6.98
CA VAL A 159 4.43 19.90 -6.93
C VAL A 159 5.01 19.81 -8.34
N SER A 160 4.52 18.85 -9.15
CA SER A 160 4.93 18.65 -10.54
C SER A 160 4.72 19.91 -11.39
N ASP A 161 3.58 20.59 -11.25
CA ASP A 161 3.25 21.84 -11.93
C ASP A 161 4.13 23.00 -11.46
N SER A 162 4.56 22.99 -10.19
CA SER A 162 5.53 23.96 -9.67
C SER A 162 6.90 23.77 -10.29
N LEU A 163 7.42 22.53 -10.33
CA LEU A 163 8.71 22.21 -10.94
C LEU A 163 8.73 22.49 -12.44
N THR A 164 7.63 22.19 -13.13
CA THR A 164 7.49 22.48 -14.58
C THR A 164 7.58 23.98 -14.85
N ARG A 165 6.89 24.81 -14.05
CA ARG A 165 6.96 26.29 -14.20
C ARG A 165 8.37 26.82 -13.93
N LEU A 166 9.06 26.29 -12.92
CA LEU A 166 10.45 26.65 -12.63
C LEU A 166 11.36 26.29 -13.80
N ARG A 167 11.22 25.06 -14.35
CA ARG A 167 12.01 24.62 -15.50
C ARG A 167 11.81 25.53 -16.71
N ILE A 168 10.57 25.91 -17.03
CA ILE A 168 10.29 26.84 -18.13
C ILE A 168 11.03 28.17 -17.93
N HIS A 169 11.06 28.68 -16.69
CA HIS A 169 11.76 29.93 -16.37
C HIS A 169 13.28 29.80 -16.50
N VAL A 170 13.84 28.70 -16.00
CA VAL A 170 15.27 28.40 -16.11
C VAL A 170 15.68 28.23 -17.57
N GLU A 171 14.90 27.50 -18.37
CA GLU A 171 15.14 27.32 -19.81
C GLU A 171 15.10 28.63 -20.58
N ALA A 172 14.14 29.50 -20.27
CA ALA A 172 14.10 30.83 -20.86
C ALA A 172 15.33 31.67 -20.50
N ALA A 173 15.92 31.47 -19.32
CA ALA A 173 17.13 32.17 -18.90
C ALA A 173 18.41 31.64 -19.60
N ILE A 174 18.44 30.36 -19.98
CA ILE A 174 19.56 29.76 -20.75
C ILE A 174 19.72 30.46 -22.11
N ASP A 175 18.60 30.82 -22.76
CA ASP A 175 18.62 31.52 -24.05
C ASP A 175 19.27 32.93 -23.96
N PHE A 176 19.46 33.47 -22.74
CA PHE A 176 20.09 34.76 -22.45
C PHE A 176 21.34 34.62 -21.55
N ALA A 177 22.18 33.61 -21.81
CA ALA A 177 23.36 33.26 -21.00
C ALA A 177 24.41 34.38 -20.78
N ASP A 178 24.36 35.49 -21.55
CA ASP A 178 25.24 36.65 -21.36
C ASP A 178 24.78 37.58 -20.22
N GLU A 179 23.56 37.38 -19.70
CA GLU A 179 23.01 38.16 -18.59
C GLU A 179 23.01 37.38 -17.27
N PRO A 180 23.34 38.03 -16.12
CA PRO A 180 23.27 37.38 -14.81
C PRO A 180 21.85 36.89 -14.49
N LEU A 181 21.73 35.75 -13.82
CA LEU A 181 20.45 35.16 -13.40
C LEU A 181 19.53 36.14 -12.67
N ASP A 182 20.12 37.04 -11.89
CA ASP A 182 19.40 38.07 -11.13
C ASP A 182 18.70 39.10 -12.01
N THR A 183 19.17 39.37 -13.23
CA THR A 183 18.48 40.27 -14.20
C THR A 183 17.29 39.60 -14.85
N LEU A 184 17.26 38.26 -14.87
CA LEU A 184 16.22 37.43 -15.48
C LEU A 184 15.22 36.86 -14.46
N GLY A 185 15.17 37.43 -13.24
CA GLY A 185 14.22 37.02 -12.21
C GLY A 185 14.70 35.86 -11.32
N GLY A 186 16.00 35.68 -11.14
CA GLY A 186 16.61 34.61 -10.33
C GLY A 186 16.05 34.49 -8.91
N THR A 187 15.67 35.59 -8.26
CA THR A 187 14.99 35.54 -6.95
C THR A 187 13.66 34.76 -7.01
N GLN A 188 12.86 34.95 -8.06
CA GLN A 188 11.59 34.24 -8.22
C GLN A 188 11.80 32.73 -8.42
N VAL A 189 12.85 32.34 -9.14
CA VAL A 189 13.22 30.93 -9.32
C VAL A 189 13.65 30.31 -8.00
N ARG A 190 14.55 30.97 -7.25
CA ARG A 190 15.04 30.48 -5.95
C ARG A 190 13.90 30.37 -4.92
N ASP A 191 13.05 31.38 -4.84
CA ASP A 191 11.89 31.39 -3.94
C ASP A 191 10.88 30.28 -4.33
N GLY A 192 10.60 30.15 -5.62
CA GLY A 192 9.70 29.12 -6.13
C GLY A 192 10.24 27.70 -5.92
N LEU A 193 11.55 27.48 -6.07
CA LEU A 193 12.19 26.20 -5.78
C LEU A 193 12.16 25.89 -4.28
N THR A 194 12.42 26.87 -3.43
CA THR A 194 12.30 26.72 -1.97
C THR A 194 10.88 26.31 -1.58
N GLN A 195 9.87 26.94 -2.19
CA GLN A 195 8.47 26.57 -1.97
C GLN A 195 8.17 25.14 -2.46
N ALA A 196 8.63 24.77 -3.66
CA ALA A 196 8.43 23.44 -4.23
C ALA A 196 9.05 22.34 -3.36
N ARG A 197 10.29 22.56 -2.87
CA ARG A 197 10.99 21.65 -1.95
C ARG A 197 10.25 21.50 -0.62
N SER A 198 9.72 22.60 -0.06
CA SER A 198 8.91 22.55 1.16
C SER A 198 7.64 21.70 0.99
N LEU A 199 6.92 21.90 -0.12
CA LEU A 199 5.72 21.12 -0.46
C LEU A 199 6.07 19.64 -0.68
N LEU A 200 7.18 19.35 -1.36
CA LEU A 200 7.65 18.00 -1.62
C LEU A 200 8.05 17.28 -0.32
N ALA A 201 8.81 17.94 0.56
CA ALA A 201 9.19 17.38 1.85
C ALA A 201 7.95 17.10 2.73
N GLN A 202 6.94 17.98 2.71
CA GLN A 202 5.67 17.72 3.39
C GLN A 202 4.93 16.53 2.78
N LEU A 203 4.87 16.44 1.46
CA LEU A 203 4.24 15.32 0.75
C LEU A 203 4.94 13.99 1.04
N LEU A 204 6.27 13.97 1.10
CA LEU A 204 7.07 12.80 1.46
C LEU A 204 6.76 12.33 2.89
N ARG A 205 6.75 13.24 3.87
CA ARG A 205 6.38 12.90 5.26
C ARG A 205 4.97 12.33 5.38
N ASP A 206 4.02 12.85 4.60
CA ASP A 206 2.64 12.36 4.59
C ASP A 206 2.53 11.00 3.89
N ALA A 207 3.25 10.80 2.79
CA ALA A 207 3.31 9.53 2.07
C ALA A 207 3.98 8.43 2.90
N GLU A 208 5.03 8.73 3.66
CA GLU A 208 5.65 7.76 4.57
C GLU A 208 4.68 7.32 5.68
N ARG A 209 3.89 8.26 6.21
CA ARG A 209 2.81 7.94 7.16
C ARG A 209 1.72 7.09 6.50
N GLY A 210 1.27 7.47 5.31
CA GLY A 210 0.29 6.72 4.53
C GLY A 210 0.73 5.30 4.19
N ARG A 211 2.02 5.11 3.88
CA ARG A 211 2.63 3.80 3.66
C ARG A 211 2.60 2.95 4.93
N LYS A 212 3.02 3.50 6.08
CA LYS A 212 3.01 2.78 7.37
C LYS A 212 1.60 2.39 7.81
N LEU A 213 0.61 3.23 7.54
CA LEU A 213 -0.80 2.90 7.82
C LEU A 213 -1.29 1.72 6.96
N ARG A 214 -0.77 1.56 5.75
CA ARG A 214 -1.21 0.52 4.81
C ARG A 214 -0.42 -0.78 4.92
N ASP A 215 0.90 -0.70 5.06
CA ASP A 215 1.79 -1.87 5.19
C ASP A 215 1.88 -2.38 6.64
N GLY A 216 1.35 -1.62 7.61
CA GLY A 216 1.58 -1.85 9.01
C GLY A 216 2.99 -1.44 9.46
N LEU A 217 3.32 -1.70 10.72
CA LEU A 217 4.68 -1.56 11.23
C LEU A 217 5.42 -2.89 11.18
N HIS A 218 6.67 -2.86 10.71
CA HIS A 218 7.58 -3.98 10.87
C HIS A 218 8.28 -3.90 12.23
N ALA A 219 7.92 -4.81 13.15
CA ALA A 219 8.47 -4.88 14.49
C ALA A 219 9.28 -6.15 14.72
N VAL A 220 10.50 -5.99 15.21
CA VAL A 220 11.42 -7.10 15.45
C VAL A 220 11.59 -7.32 16.96
N LEU A 221 11.30 -8.53 17.43
CA LEU A 221 11.53 -8.94 18.81
C LEU A 221 13.00 -9.33 18.99
N ILE A 222 13.73 -8.58 19.80
CA ILE A 222 15.15 -8.81 20.10
C ILE A 222 15.35 -8.96 21.61
N GLY A 223 16.31 -9.79 22.01
CA GLY A 223 16.65 -9.98 23.41
C GLY A 223 17.44 -11.26 23.65
N PRO A 224 18.04 -11.42 24.85
CA PRO A 224 18.80 -12.60 25.20
C PRO A 224 18.00 -13.91 25.09
N PRO A 225 18.68 -15.07 25.03
CA PRO A 225 18.03 -16.36 25.22
C PRO A 225 17.20 -16.37 26.51
N ASN A 226 16.05 -17.06 26.50
CA ASN A 226 15.15 -17.18 27.65
C ASN A 226 14.52 -15.88 28.17
N ALA A 227 14.69 -14.73 27.51
CA ALA A 227 13.98 -13.49 27.87
C ALA A 227 12.44 -13.59 27.69
N GLY A 228 11.97 -14.62 26.99
CA GLY A 228 10.54 -14.89 26.77
C GLY A 228 9.94 -14.18 25.55
N LYS A 229 10.73 -13.98 24.48
CA LYS A 229 10.30 -13.38 23.21
C LYS A 229 9.11 -14.13 22.58
N SER A 230 9.24 -15.44 22.38
CA SER A 230 8.16 -16.26 21.79
C SER A 230 6.93 -16.33 22.70
N SER A 231 7.12 -16.34 24.03
CA SER A 231 6.00 -16.25 24.98
C SER A 231 5.26 -14.92 24.87
N LEU A 232 6.00 -13.81 24.73
CA LEU A 232 5.41 -12.49 24.55
C LEU A 232 4.68 -12.37 23.21
N LEU A 233 5.26 -12.89 22.13
CA LEU A 233 4.63 -12.95 20.82
C LEU A 233 3.29 -13.70 20.88
N ASN A 234 3.28 -14.88 21.49
CA ASN A 234 2.05 -15.67 21.65
C ASN A 234 1.03 -14.95 22.55
N ALA A 235 1.48 -14.28 23.62
CA ALA A 235 0.60 -13.54 24.51
C ALA A 235 -0.02 -12.31 23.83
N LEU A 236 0.75 -11.63 22.97
CA LEU A 236 0.24 -10.54 22.13
C LEU A 236 -0.76 -11.09 21.12
N ALA A 237 -0.41 -12.12 20.35
CA ALA A 237 -1.25 -12.73 19.33
C ALA A 237 -2.56 -13.35 19.87
N GLY A 238 -2.53 -13.91 21.09
CA GLY A 238 -3.69 -14.53 21.73
C GLY A 238 -4.55 -13.59 22.58
N SER A 239 -4.22 -12.30 22.65
CA SER A 239 -5.00 -11.32 23.40
C SER A 239 -6.30 -10.95 22.66
N GLU A 240 -7.41 -10.71 23.37
CA GLU A 240 -8.70 -10.34 22.74
C GLU A 240 -8.61 -9.08 21.84
N ARG A 241 -7.57 -8.26 22.03
CA ARG A 241 -7.31 -7.04 21.26
C ARG A 241 -6.48 -7.27 20.01
N ALA A 242 -5.85 -8.44 19.89
CA ALA A 242 -5.05 -8.83 18.74
C ALA A 242 -5.81 -9.87 17.92
N ILE A 243 -6.12 -9.53 16.67
CA ILE A 243 -6.65 -10.50 15.71
C ILE A 243 -5.49 -10.99 14.86
N VAL A 244 -5.25 -12.30 14.86
CA VAL A 244 -4.31 -12.96 13.94
C VAL A 244 -4.98 -13.07 12.58
N THR A 245 -4.30 -12.62 11.54
CA THR A 245 -4.82 -12.66 10.17
C THR A 245 -4.24 -13.86 9.41
N ASP A 246 -5.11 -14.76 8.95
CA ASP A 246 -4.74 -15.82 8.01
C ASP A 246 -4.57 -15.22 6.60
N VAL A 247 -3.45 -14.56 6.31
CA VAL A 247 -3.15 -14.14 4.94
C VAL A 247 -2.78 -15.38 4.12
N ALA A 248 -3.76 -15.90 3.38
CA ALA A 248 -3.56 -17.04 2.47
C ALA A 248 -2.45 -16.73 1.44
N GLY A 249 -1.28 -17.34 1.64
CA GLY A 249 -0.14 -17.28 0.71
C GLY A 249 1.26 -17.26 1.33
N THR A 250 1.41 -16.99 2.63
CA THR A 250 2.73 -16.91 3.31
C THR A 250 3.08 -18.15 4.14
N THR A 251 2.37 -19.26 3.94
CA THR A 251 2.59 -20.50 4.67
C THR A 251 3.92 -21.16 4.31
N ARG A 252 4.99 -20.77 5.03
CA ARG A 252 6.10 -21.64 5.45
C ARG A 252 7.12 -21.01 6.40
N ASP A 253 7.10 -19.70 6.63
CA ASP A 253 8.05 -19.06 7.55
C ASP A 253 7.45 -18.93 8.95
N THR A 254 7.78 -19.89 9.83
CA THR A 254 7.35 -20.00 11.23
C THR A 254 7.88 -18.89 12.17
N LEU A 255 8.23 -17.72 11.62
CA LEU A 255 9.00 -16.67 12.31
C LEU A 255 8.35 -15.28 12.23
N GLN A 256 7.24 -15.13 11.51
CA GLN A 256 6.53 -13.87 11.35
C GLN A 256 5.06 -14.06 11.69
N GLU A 257 4.55 -13.23 12.59
CA GLU A 257 3.12 -13.18 12.95
C GLU A 257 2.59 -11.78 12.72
N THR A 258 1.44 -11.66 12.07
CA THR A 258 0.76 -10.39 11.85
C THR A 258 -0.37 -10.25 12.86
N ILE A 259 -0.30 -9.21 13.70
CA ILE A 259 -1.34 -8.90 14.69
C ILE A 259 -1.99 -7.56 14.39
N GLN A 260 -3.31 -7.49 14.54
CA GLN A 260 -4.08 -6.25 14.44
C GLN A 260 -4.25 -5.64 15.83
N LEU A 261 -3.74 -4.43 16.08
CA LEU A 261 -3.87 -3.72 17.35
C LEU A 261 -4.67 -2.43 17.16
N ASP A 262 -5.89 -2.33 17.70
CA ASP A 262 -6.69 -1.08 17.74
C ASP A 262 -6.77 -0.30 16.39
N GLY A 263 -6.75 -1.02 15.26
CA GLY A 263 -6.81 -0.44 13.93
C GLY A 263 -5.47 -0.06 13.31
N PHE A 264 -4.36 -0.71 13.69
CA PHE A 264 -3.14 -0.77 12.88
C PHE A 264 -2.56 -2.19 12.89
N GLU A 265 -1.86 -2.54 11.80
CA GLU A 265 -1.23 -3.84 11.63
C GLU A 265 0.23 -3.80 12.14
N LEU A 266 0.62 -4.83 12.90
CA LEU A 266 1.98 -5.01 13.40
C LEU A 266 2.48 -6.38 12.94
N THR A 267 3.49 -6.39 12.08
CA THR A 267 4.20 -7.61 11.71
C THR A 267 5.32 -7.85 12.71
N LEU A 268 5.21 -8.90 13.51
CA LEU A 268 6.16 -9.29 14.55
C LEU A 268 7.09 -10.38 14.01
N VAL A 269 8.40 -10.12 14.06
CA VAL A 269 9.43 -11.12 13.71
C VAL A 269 10.13 -11.62 14.97
N ASP A 270 10.08 -12.93 15.24
CA ASP A 270 10.82 -13.54 16.35
C ASP A 270 12.24 -13.92 15.93
N THR A 271 13.23 -13.24 16.52
CA THR A 271 14.65 -13.53 16.28
C THR A 271 15.16 -14.78 17.00
N ALA A 272 14.40 -15.38 17.92
CA ALA A 272 14.78 -16.64 18.57
C ALA A 272 14.77 -17.82 17.60
N GLY A 273 13.75 -17.92 16.74
CA GLY A 273 13.65 -19.03 15.78
C GLY A 273 14.58 -18.90 14.57
N LEU A 274 15.36 -17.81 14.48
CA LEU A 274 16.46 -17.69 13.52
C LEU A 274 17.73 -18.45 13.96
N ARG A 275 17.79 -18.98 15.19
CA ARG A 275 19.01 -19.50 15.84
C ARG A 275 19.11 -21.03 15.95
N ASP A 276 18.18 -21.80 15.41
CA ASP A 276 18.17 -23.25 15.66
C ASP A 276 19.25 -24.02 14.87
N GLY A 277 20.46 -24.18 15.45
CA GLY A 277 21.37 -25.33 15.22
C GLY A 277 22.85 -25.07 14.90
N GLY A 278 23.77 -25.11 15.88
CA GLY A 278 25.24 -25.19 15.66
C GLY A 278 25.92 -23.94 15.03
N ASP A 279 27.26 -23.91 15.04
CA ASP A 279 28.10 -22.72 14.74
C ASP A 279 27.91 -22.08 13.34
N ALA A 280 27.38 -22.84 12.37
CA ALA A 280 27.09 -22.33 11.03
C ALA A 280 25.71 -21.65 10.96
N ILE A 281 24.70 -22.19 11.64
CA ILE A 281 23.34 -21.63 11.65
C ILE A 281 23.26 -20.45 12.61
N GLU A 282 24.05 -20.41 13.70
CA GLU A 282 24.12 -19.22 14.58
C GLU A 282 24.60 -17.96 13.86
N ARG A 283 25.60 -18.08 12.98
CA ARG A 283 26.08 -16.95 12.16
C ARG A 283 25.02 -16.51 11.15
N GLU A 284 24.33 -17.46 10.53
CA GLU A 284 23.22 -17.18 9.62
C GLU A 284 22.02 -16.55 10.35
N GLY A 285 21.73 -17.00 11.57
CA GLY A 285 20.69 -16.44 12.44
C GLY A 285 20.98 -15.01 12.87
N MET A 286 22.24 -14.70 13.22
CA MET A 286 22.67 -13.33 13.48
C MET A 286 22.62 -12.45 12.22
N ARG A 287 22.99 -12.98 11.05
CA ARG A 287 22.91 -12.26 9.77
C ARG A 287 21.46 -11.92 9.43
N ARG A 288 20.54 -12.88 9.58
CA ARG A 288 19.10 -12.68 9.34
C ARG A 288 18.50 -11.70 10.33
N ALA A 289 18.81 -11.82 11.63
CA ALA A 289 18.33 -10.87 12.63
C ALA A 289 18.80 -9.44 12.34
N ARG A 290 20.04 -9.26 11.89
CA ARG A 290 20.55 -7.95 11.45
C ARG A 290 19.86 -7.43 10.19
N ALA A 291 19.60 -8.29 9.21
CA ALA A 291 18.88 -7.91 7.99
C ALA A 291 17.42 -7.49 8.30
N GLU A 292 16.76 -8.17 9.25
CA GLU A 292 15.43 -7.80 9.71
C GLU A 292 15.44 -6.47 10.49
N LEU A 293 16.42 -6.25 11.37
CA LEU A 293 16.58 -4.97 12.07
C LEU A 293 16.82 -3.79 11.12
N GLN A 294 17.54 -3.98 10.02
CA GLN A 294 17.74 -2.94 9.00
C GLN A 294 16.44 -2.52 8.32
N ARG A 295 15.42 -3.38 8.35
CA ARG A 295 14.10 -3.14 7.75
C ARG A 295 13.05 -2.79 8.81
N ALA A 296 13.39 -2.85 10.09
CA ALA A 296 12.47 -2.65 11.20
C ALA A 296 12.09 -1.18 11.36
N ASP A 297 10.80 -0.92 11.50
CA ASP A 297 10.29 0.36 11.96
C ASP A 297 10.36 0.48 13.48
N LEU A 298 10.35 -0.66 14.20
CA LEU A 298 10.32 -0.76 15.66
C LEU A 298 11.12 -1.97 16.15
N ALA A 299 12.02 -1.76 17.11
CA ALA A 299 12.64 -2.83 17.88
C ALA A 299 11.88 -3.03 19.20
N LEU A 300 11.44 -4.27 19.47
CA LEU A 300 10.87 -4.67 20.75
C LEU A 300 11.93 -5.42 21.55
N ILE A 301 12.55 -4.73 22.50
CA ILE A 301 13.67 -5.24 23.27
C ILE A 301 13.18 -5.99 24.51
N VAL A 302 13.14 -7.31 24.45
CA VAL A 302 12.64 -8.16 25.53
C VAL A 302 13.78 -8.59 26.45
N LEU A 303 13.69 -8.21 27.72
CA LEU A 303 14.63 -8.54 28.79
C LEU A 303 13.94 -9.37 29.87
N ASP A 304 14.71 -10.20 30.59
CA ASP A 304 14.24 -10.81 31.84
C ASP A 304 14.30 -9.73 32.95
N ALA A 305 13.16 -9.42 33.54
CA ALA A 305 13.00 -8.40 34.57
C ALA A 305 13.90 -8.62 35.81
N ARG A 306 14.37 -9.85 36.03
CA ARG A 306 15.26 -10.21 37.16
C ARG A 306 16.72 -9.81 36.94
N ASP A 307 17.15 -9.64 35.69
CA ASP A 307 18.51 -9.25 35.34
C ASP A 307 18.56 -8.32 34.10
N PRO A 308 17.99 -7.10 34.22
CA PRO A 308 17.87 -6.20 33.08
C PRO A 308 19.21 -5.58 32.64
N GLN A 309 20.15 -5.39 33.57
CA GLN A 309 21.42 -4.70 33.29
C GLN A 309 22.34 -5.56 32.39
N THR A 310 22.50 -6.84 32.73
CA THR A 310 23.30 -7.78 31.93
C THR A 310 22.66 -7.99 30.55
N ALA A 311 21.32 -8.06 30.51
CA ALA A 311 20.57 -8.22 29.29
C ALA A 311 20.69 -6.99 28.34
N ARG A 312 20.70 -5.77 28.89
CA ARG A 312 20.88 -4.51 28.14
C ARG A 312 22.27 -4.41 27.53
N ALA A 313 23.30 -4.78 28.28
CA ALA A 313 24.68 -4.82 27.78
C ALA A 313 24.87 -5.85 26.63
N ALA A 314 24.13 -6.95 26.64
CA ALA A 314 24.23 -8.01 25.62
C ALA A 314 23.63 -7.63 24.25
N ILE A 315 22.80 -6.60 24.18
CA ILE A 315 22.18 -6.14 22.93
C ILE A 315 23.11 -5.19 22.17
N GLY A 316 23.89 -4.37 22.90
CA GLY A 316 24.86 -3.44 22.35
C GLY A 316 24.25 -2.50 21.31
N ASP A 317 25.07 -2.06 20.36
CA ASP A 317 24.74 -1.06 19.32
C ASP A 317 23.88 -1.64 18.18
N ALA A 318 23.45 -2.90 18.28
CA ALA A 318 22.74 -3.61 17.20
C ALA A 318 21.37 -3.00 16.85
N ILE A 319 20.82 -2.18 17.74
CA ILE A 319 19.51 -1.54 17.61
C ILE A 319 19.60 -0.04 17.28
N ASP A 320 20.80 0.55 17.27
CA ASP A 320 20.99 2.01 17.12
C ASP A 320 20.46 2.55 15.79
N ALA A 321 20.48 1.72 14.75
CA ALA A 321 19.97 2.08 13.43
C ALA A 321 18.43 2.00 13.33
N VAL A 322 17.75 1.43 14.34
CA VAL A 322 16.29 1.26 14.31
C VAL A 322 15.62 2.56 14.78
N PRO A 323 14.69 3.15 14.00
CA PRO A 323 14.12 4.46 14.30
C PRO A 323 13.39 4.54 15.65
N ARG A 324 12.80 3.43 16.10
CA ARG A 324 12.02 3.35 17.34
C ARG A 324 12.41 2.10 18.12
N GLN A 325 12.49 2.26 19.43
CA GLN A 325 12.90 1.20 20.36
C GLN A 325 11.94 1.21 21.55
N LEU A 326 11.47 0.03 21.96
CA LEU A 326 10.66 -0.15 23.16
C LEU A 326 11.29 -1.25 24.04
N TRP A 327 11.65 -0.89 25.27
CA TRP A 327 12.24 -1.82 26.23
C TRP A 327 11.14 -2.54 27.01
N ILE A 328 11.16 -3.87 27.01
CA ILE A 328 10.14 -4.73 27.59
C ILE A 328 10.79 -5.61 28.66
N HIS A 329 10.53 -5.30 29.91
CA HIS A 329 10.96 -6.07 31.08
C HIS A 329 9.94 -7.18 31.34
N ASN A 330 10.16 -8.34 30.73
CA ASN A 330 9.29 -9.51 30.82
C ASN A 330 9.53 -10.30 32.12
N LYS A 331 8.54 -11.11 32.54
CA LYS A 331 8.53 -11.88 33.79
C LYS A 331 8.49 -11.02 35.06
N CYS A 332 7.82 -9.88 35.00
CA CYS A 332 7.67 -8.99 36.16
C CYS A 332 6.90 -9.65 37.33
N ASP A 333 6.13 -10.71 37.06
CA ASP A 333 5.45 -11.54 38.06
C ASP A 333 6.42 -12.26 39.02
N LEU A 334 7.70 -12.40 38.64
CA LEU A 334 8.73 -13.02 39.46
C LEU A 334 9.43 -12.03 40.40
N LEU A 335 9.11 -10.73 40.31
CA LEU A 335 9.69 -9.70 41.17
C LEU A 335 8.80 -9.44 42.39
N LEU A 336 9.44 -9.23 43.54
CA LEU A 336 8.75 -8.87 44.79
C LEU A 336 8.36 -7.40 44.83
N ASP A 337 9.15 -6.53 44.20
CA ASP A 337 8.97 -5.08 44.16
C ASP A 337 8.73 -4.58 42.73
N ALA A 338 8.01 -3.48 42.60
CA ALA A 338 7.80 -2.82 41.31
C ALA A 338 9.14 -2.25 40.78
N LEU A 339 9.42 -2.51 39.49
CA LEU A 339 10.55 -1.91 38.80
C LEU A 339 10.34 -0.39 38.66
N LYS A 340 11.39 0.38 38.94
CA LYS A 340 11.50 1.75 38.44
C LYS A 340 11.96 1.67 36.99
N LEU A 341 11.10 2.09 36.09
CA LEU A 341 11.32 2.04 34.65
C LEU A 341 11.49 3.45 34.10
N ASP A 342 12.32 3.55 33.07
CA ASP A 342 12.43 4.75 32.23
C ASP A 342 11.17 4.91 31.35
N SER A 343 11.00 6.07 30.72
CA SER A 343 9.82 6.36 29.91
C SER A 343 9.71 5.49 28.64
N ASP A 344 10.83 4.97 28.14
CA ASP A 344 10.94 4.08 26.99
C ASP A 344 10.82 2.57 27.36
N ALA A 345 10.50 2.27 28.63
CA ALA A 345 10.44 0.92 29.15
C ALA A 345 9.07 0.55 29.73
N ILE A 346 8.72 -0.74 29.64
CA ILE A 346 7.49 -1.30 30.18
C ILE A 346 7.72 -2.67 30.83
N ALA A 347 7.08 -2.93 31.97
CA ALA A 347 7.11 -4.22 32.62
C ALA A 347 5.90 -5.06 32.22
N VAL A 348 6.15 -6.31 31.82
CA VAL A 348 5.09 -7.25 31.43
C VAL A 348 5.35 -8.64 32.00
N SER A 349 4.29 -9.43 32.09
CA SER A 349 4.36 -10.86 32.30
C SER A 349 3.59 -11.54 31.18
N ALA A 350 4.33 -12.12 30.23
CA ALA A 350 3.72 -12.87 29.12
C ALA A 350 2.91 -14.10 29.60
N VAL A 351 3.18 -14.60 30.81
CA VAL A 351 2.50 -15.78 31.39
C VAL A 351 1.19 -15.40 32.06
N THR A 352 1.18 -14.31 32.84
CA THR A 352 -0.02 -13.90 33.61
C THR A 352 -0.89 -12.89 32.88
N GLY A 353 -0.34 -12.24 31.83
CA GLY A 353 -0.99 -11.15 31.12
C GLY A 353 -0.80 -9.76 31.76
N GLN A 354 -0.13 -9.68 32.93
CA GLN A 354 0.14 -8.41 33.59
C GLN A 354 0.93 -7.46 32.66
N GLY A 355 0.49 -6.21 32.54
CA GLY A 355 1.16 -5.17 31.76
C GLY A 355 0.94 -5.25 30.24
N LEU A 356 0.31 -6.30 29.70
CA LEU A 356 0.05 -6.42 28.26
C LEU A 356 -0.86 -5.30 27.74
N GLU A 357 -1.82 -4.87 28.54
CA GLU A 357 -2.70 -3.74 28.19
C GLU A 357 -1.94 -2.43 28.02
N GLN A 358 -1.00 -2.16 28.91
CA GLN A 358 -0.14 -0.98 28.81
C GLN A 358 0.81 -1.09 27.62
N LEU A 359 1.27 -2.30 27.30
CA LEU A 359 2.07 -2.58 26.11
C LEU A 359 1.30 -2.29 24.84
N HIS A 360 0.02 -2.69 24.74
CA HIS A 360 -0.83 -2.35 23.61
C HIS A 360 -0.97 -0.83 23.42
N VAL A 361 -1.21 -0.09 24.50
CA VAL A 361 -1.29 1.38 24.45
C VAL A 361 0.03 1.98 23.95
N ARG A 362 1.17 1.51 24.46
CA ARG A 362 2.48 2.00 24.01
C ARG A 362 2.81 1.66 22.56
N LEU A 363 2.50 0.44 22.12
CA LEU A 363 2.68 0.05 20.72
C LEU A 363 1.82 0.92 19.80
N ARG A 364 0.59 1.24 20.22
CA ARG A 364 -0.30 2.15 19.50
C ARG A 364 0.23 3.57 19.42
N GLU A 365 0.71 4.13 20.52
CA GLU A 365 1.35 5.46 20.53
C GLU A 365 2.57 5.51 19.61
N LEU A 366 3.41 4.48 19.67
CA LEU A 366 4.57 4.37 18.79
C LEU A 366 4.14 4.23 17.32
N ALA A 367 3.09 3.45 17.02
CA ALA A 367 2.59 3.27 15.67
C ALA A 367 2.05 4.57 15.06
N LEU A 368 1.20 5.26 15.80
CA LEU A 368 0.47 6.43 15.33
C LEU A 368 1.28 7.73 15.44
N GLY A 369 2.30 7.76 16.29
CA GLY A 369 3.03 8.98 16.67
C GLY A 369 2.15 9.93 17.50
N ASP A 370 2.79 10.93 18.13
CA ASP A 370 2.11 11.94 18.97
C ASP A 370 1.08 12.82 18.22
N GLY A 371 0.93 12.65 16.91
CA GLY A 371 0.04 13.43 16.06
C GLY A 371 -1.35 12.82 15.95
N MET A 372 -2.13 12.83 17.02
CA MET A 372 -3.51 12.33 17.03
C MET A 372 -4.52 13.15 16.18
N GLU A 373 -4.13 14.20 15.45
CA GLU A 373 -5.11 15.19 14.97
C GLU A 373 -5.01 15.69 13.52
N SER A 374 -4.05 15.30 12.68
CA SER A 374 -4.05 15.77 11.28
C SER A 374 -4.88 14.86 10.37
N VAL A 375 -6.21 14.91 10.54
CA VAL A 375 -7.20 14.24 9.67
C VAL A 375 -7.06 14.70 8.21
N GLU A 376 -6.46 15.85 7.91
CA GLU A 376 -6.37 16.39 6.54
C GLU A 376 -5.26 15.77 5.67
N GLY A 377 -4.28 15.08 6.26
CA GLY A 377 -3.09 14.57 5.55
C GLY A 377 -3.10 13.07 5.21
N GLU A 378 -4.05 12.29 5.74
CA GLU A 378 -3.99 10.83 5.60
C GLU A 378 -4.53 10.39 4.24
N PHE A 379 -3.62 9.94 3.36
CA PHE A 379 -3.91 9.19 2.15
C PHE A 379 -3.05 7.91 2.13
N SER A 380 -3.48 6.86 1.43
CA SER A 380 -2.69 5.63 1.28
C SER A 380 -1.56 5.86 0.28
N ALA A 381 -0.38 5.32 0.58
CA ALA A 381 0.79 5.33 -0.30
C ALA A 381 1.48 3.95 -0.34
N ARG A 382 2.35 3.73 -1.33
CA ARG A 382 3.19 2.54 -1.52
C ARG A 382 4.65 2.90 -1.38
N THR A 383 5.49 1.89 -1.14
CA THR A 383 6.96 2.03 -1.19
C THR A 383 7.42 2.69 -2.50
N ARG A 384 6.87 2.30 -3.66
CA ARG A 384 7.22 2.92 -4.94
C ARG A 384 6.93 4.43 -4.99
N HIS A 385 5.87 4.89 -4.31
CA HIS A 385 5.52 6.32 -4.26
C HIS A 385 6.54 7.08 -3.42
N VAL A 386 6.90 6.53 -2.26
CA VAL A 386 7.91 7.11 -1.36
C VAL A 386 9.27 7.17 -2.06
N GLU A 387 9.67 6.12 -2.77
CA GLU A 387 10.91 6.10 -3.55
C GLU A 387 10.92 7.16 -4.66
N ALA A 388 9.82 7.31 -5.39
CA ALA A 388 9.67 8.35 -6.41
C ALA A 388 9.75 9.76 -5.82
N LEU A 389 9.10 10.01 -4.68
CA LEU A 389 9.18 11.28 -3.96
C LEU A 389 10.59 11.58 -3.45
N ARG A 390 11.33 10.57 -2.95
CA ARG A 390 12.73 10.73 -2.53
C ARG A 390 13.65 11.04 -3.71
N ARG A 391 13.48 10.39 -4.86
CA ARG A 391 14.21 10.75 -6.09
C ARG A 391 13.93 12.20 -6.49
N ALA A 392 12.66 12.60 -6.49
CA ALA A 392 12.28 13.98 -6.79
C ALA A 392 12.90 14.98 -5.81
N GLU A 393 12.99 14.65 -4.52
CA GLU A 393 13.61 15.50 -3.49
C GLU A 393 15.11 15.65 -3.74
N GLN A 394 15.81 14.55 -4.03
CA GLN A 394 17.24 14.56 -4.38
C GLN A 394 17.54 15.44 -5.59
N HIS A 395 16.73 15.32 -6.66
CA HIS A 395 16.88 16.15 -7.85
C HIS A 395 16.52 17.62 -7.59
N ALA A 396 15.51 17.91 -6.76
CA ALA A 396 15.18 19.28 -6.39
C ALA A 396 16.27 19.94 -5.53
N ASP A 397 16.93 19.17 -4.65
CA ASP A 397 18.08 19.63 -3.88
C ASP A 397 19.31 19.87 -4.76
N ALA A 398 19.56 18.99 -5.73
CA ALA A 398 20.62 19.17 -6.71
C ALA A 398 20.38 20.42 -7.59
N ALA A 399 19.15 20.64 -8.05
CA ALA A 399 18.79 21.85 -8.80
C ALA A 399 19.08 23.14 -8.01
N ASP A 400 18.80 23.15 -6.70
CA ASP A 400 19.08 24.30 -5.82
C ASP A 400 20.58 24.60 -5.72
N LEU A 401 21.39 23.54 -5.61
CA LEU A 401 22.85 23.62 -5.60
C LEU A 401 23.38 24.19 -6.92
N GLU A 402 22.91 23.68 -8.06
CA GLU A 402 23.34 24.13 -9.39
C GLU A 402 22.92 25.58 -9.68
N LEU A 403 21.73 26.01 -9.24
CA LEU A 403 21.33 27.42 -9.27
C LEU A 403 22.23 28.29 -8.37
N GLY A 404 22.74 27.75 -7.27
CA GLY A 404 23.77 28.38 -6.43
C GLY A 404 25.08 28.65 -7.17
N PHE A 405 25.45 27.77 -8.11
CA PHE A 405 26.63 27.91 -8.96
C PHE A 405 26.36 28.57 -10.32
N GLU A 406 25.14 29.06 -10.55
CA GLU A 406 24.70 29.62 -11.83
C GLU A 406 24.80 28.64 -13.03
N GLN A 407 24.76 27.33 -12.76
CA GLN A 407 24.79 26.28 -13.79
C GLN A 407 23.37 25.97 -14.28
N LEU A 408 22.82 26.88 -15.08
CA LEU A 408 21.42 26.84 -15.52
C LEU A 408 21.03 25.58 -16.29
N GLU A 409 21.91 25.06 -17.15
CA GLU A 409 21.65 23.83 -17.92
C GLU A 409 21.49 22.61 -17.02
N LEU A 410 22.36 22.47 -16.00
CA LEU A 410 22.26 21.38 -15.03
C LEU A 410 21.04 21.53 -14.14
N ALA A 411 20.74 22.76 -13.68
CA ALA A 411 19.53 23.02 -12.92
C ALA A 411 18.25 22.66 -13.71
N ALA A 412 18.19 22.99 -15.00
CA ALA A 412 17.06 22.63 -15.87
C ALA A 412 16.89 21.11 -16.00
N GLU A 413 18.00 20.38 -16.14
CA GLU A 413 17.99 18.92 -16.23
C GLU A 413 17.57 18.26 -14.91
N GLU A 414 18.08 18.73 -13.77
CA GLU A 414 17.66 18.25 -12.45
C GLU A 414 16.16 18.48 -12.20
N LEU A 415 15.62 19.65 -12.60
CA LEU A 415 14.18 19.91 -12.53
C LEU A 415 13.37 18.97 -13.44
N ARG A 416 13.90 18.61 -14.62
CA ARG A 416 13.28 17.63 -15.53
C ARG A 416 13.22 16.24 -14.90
N LEU A 417 14.32 15.78 -14.30
CA LEU A 417 14.41 14.48 -13.61
C LEU A 417 13.50 14.42 -12.38
N ALA A 418 13.39 15.51 -11.61
CA ALA A 418 12.45 15.61 -10.50
C ALA A 418 10.98 15.47 -10.97
N HIS A 419 10.62 16.15 -12.07
CA HIS A 419 9.29 16.03 -12.67
C HIS A 419 9.01 14.62 -13.19
N GLU A 420 9.98 13.97 -13.83
CA GLU A 420 9.87 12.60 -14.31
C GLU A 420 9.64 11.62 -13.14
N ALA A 421 10.41 11.74 -12.05
CA ALA A 421 10.20 10.93 -10.86
C ALA A 421 8.79 11.08 -10.26
N LEU A 422 8.20 12.30 -10.27
CA LEU A 422 6.81 12.49 -9.84
C LEU A 422 5.79 11.89 -10.83
N GLY A 423 6.09 11.92 -12.13
CA GLY A 423 5.27 11.32 -13.19
C GLY A 423 5.09 9.80 -13.04
N ASP A 424 6.07 9.10 -12.48
CA ASP A 424 6.00 7.66 -12.16
C ASP A 424 4.87 7.32 -11.17
N ILE A 425 4.47 8.28 -10.34
CA ILE A 425 3.46 8.06 -9.29
C ILE A 425 2.06 7.97 -9.91
N THR A 426 1.70 8.98 -10.71
CA THR A 426 0.38 9.11 -11.37
C THR A 426 0.29 8.31 -12.67
N GLY A 427 1.43 7.88 -13.22
CA GLY A 427 1.47 7.16 -14.50
C GLY A 427 1.28 8.07 -15.70
N LYS A 428 1.59 9.37 -15.57
CA LYS A 428 1.53 10.35 -16.66
C LYS A 428 2.77 10.30 -17.58
N LEU A 429 3.68 9.34 -17.39
CA LEU A 429 4.79 9.00 -18.29
C LEU A 429 4.45 7.80 -19.19
N SER A 430 5.04 7.74 -20.38
CA SER A 430 4.52 7.03 -21.56
C SER A 430 3.96 5.61 -21.28
N ALA A 431 2.78 5.36 -21.84
CA ALA A 431 1.93 4.19 -21.56
C ALA A 431 2.61 2.82 -21.79
N ASP A 432 3.65 2.75 -22.62
CA ASP A 432 4.24 1.46 -23.06
C ASP A 432 5.25 0.85 -22.06
N GLU A 433 5.88 1.65 -21.18
CA GLU A 433 6.98 1.14 -20.31
C GLU A 433 6.55 0.78 -18.88
N LEU A 434 5.44 1.35 -18.38
CA LEU A 434 4.99 1.21 -16.98
C LEU A 434 4.01 0.04 -16.77
N LEU A 435 3.17 -0.29 -17.74
CA LEU A 435 2.14 -1.34 -17.63
C LEU A 435 2.76 -2.73 -17.42
N GLY A 436 3.85 -3.04 -18.13
CA GLY A 436 4.49 -4.37 -18.04
C GLY A 436 5.05 -4.71 -16.66
N LYS A 437 5.53 -3.71 -15.90
CA LYS A 437 6.15 -3.94 -14.58
C LYS A 437 5.13 -3.96 -13.45
N ILE A 438 4.10 -3.11 -13.51
CA ILE A 438 3.10 -3.00 -12.44
C ILE A 438 2.11 -4.17 -12.46
N PHE A 439 1.66 -4.61 -13.65
CA PHE A 439 0.64 -5.65 -13.75
C PHE A 439 1.14 -7.09 -13.49
N SER A 440 2.45 -7.27 -13.37
CA SER A 440 3.07 -8.54 -12.95
C SER A 440 2.99 -8.81 -11.44
N SER A 441 2.70 -7.78 -10.62
CA SER A 441 2.64 -7.86 -9.16
C SER A 441 1.23 -8.11 -8.59
N PHE A 442 0.20 -8.16 -9.43
CA PHE A 442 -1.16 -8.45 -8.97
C PHE A 442 -1.39 -9.96 -8.89
N CYS A 443 -1.79 -10.43 -7.70
CA CYS A 443 -2.17 -11.81 -7.49
C CYS A 443 -3.29 -12.22 -8.46
N ILE A 444 -3.11 -13.39 -9.09
CA ILE A 444 -4.13 -14.03 -9.91
C ILE A 444 -5.26 -14.48 -8.98
N GLY A 445 -6.43 -13.86 -9.14
CA GLY A 445 -7.63 -14.23 -8.40
C GLY A 445 -7.68 -13.71 -6.97
N LYS A 446 -7.83 -12.39 -6.82
CA LYS A 446 -8.68 -11.78 -5.78
C LYS A 446 -9.44 -10.62 -6.40
#